data_AF-A0A7X5WTY7-F1
#
_entry.id   AF-A0A7X5WTY7-F1
#
_cell.length_a   1.000
_cell.length_b   1.000
_cell.length_c   1.000
_cell.angle_alpha   90.00
_cell.angle_beta   90.00
_cell.angle_gamma   90.00
#
_symmetry.space_group_name_H-M   'P 1'
#
loop_
_entity.id
_entity.type
_entity.pdbx_description
1 polymer ?
#
loop_
_entity_poly.entity_id
_entity_poly.type
_entity_poly.pdbx_seq_one_letter_code
_entity_poly.pdbx_strand_id
1 'polypeptide(L)'
;DAEPQLVLPRERDHEYDVDHLDGRFYIRTNWEAKDFRLMSVAPSESADKSKWRVEIPARDGVLLRGFELFEDYLVASERQNGIAGLRVLKWGRGGRADAEAGHAIAMDEPVYFATIGTNPEVESSTLRLQYTSMTTPWSTIDYDMETRERVVKKVQRVLGDFDADAYATERVMVTARDGTEVPVSIVHRKDLDRSQPQPTLLYAYGSYGHSMDPTFSSVRLSLLDRGFIYAIAHVRGGQEMGRGWYED
;
A
#
# COMPACT_ATOMS: atom_id res chain seq x y z
N ASP A 1 -29.83 -17.07 16.69
CA ASP A 1 -28.49 -16.47 16.49
C ASP A 1 -27.43 -17.54 16.51
N ALA A 2 -26.41 -17.42 15.67
CA ALA A 2 -25.28 -18.34 15.66
C ALA A 2 -24.34 -17.99 16.83
N GLU A 3 -23.80 -19.00 17.51
CA GLU A 3 -22.78 -18.78 18.54
C GLU A 3 -21.45 -18.38 17.90
N PRO A 4 -20.71 -17.40 18.48
CA PRO A 4 -19.39 -17.04 17.98
C PRO A 4 -18.44 -18.24 17.97
N GLN A 5 -17.77 -18.46 16.84
CA GLN A 5 -16.77 -19.52 16.69
C GLN A 5 -15.36 -18.94 16.74
N LEU A 6 -14.48 -19.56 17.51
CA LEU A 6 -13.08 -19.18 17.58
C LEU A 6 -12.38 -19.57 16.28
N VAL A 7 -11.79 -18.59 15.58
CA VAL A 7 -10.99 -18.86 14.38
C VAL A 7 -9.67 -19.53 14.75
N LEU A 8 -8.91 -18.90 15.64
CA LEU A 8 -7.63 -19.40 16.12
C LEU A 8 -7.35 -18.86 17.53
N PRO A 9 -6.89 -19.69 18.49
CA PRO A 9 -6.45 -19.22 19.80
C PRO A 9 -5.35 -18.15 19.68
N ARG A 10 -5.35 -17.17 20.60
CA ARG A 10 -4.31 -16.15 20.62
C ARG A 10 -2.96 -16.76 20.93
N GLU A 11 -1.97 -16.47 20.10
CA GLU A 11 -0.57 -16.76 20.33
C GLU A 11 0.22 -15.46 20.49
N ARG A 12 1.34 -15.53 21.22
CA ARG A 12 2.22 -14.37 21.39
C ARG A 12 2.92 -14.06 20.07
N ASP A 13 3.08 -12.78 19.76
CA ASP A 13 3.79 -12.27 18.57
C ASP A 13 3.18 -12.74 17.21
N HIS A 14 1.97 -13.31 17.24
CA HIS A 14 1.23 -13.75 16.06
C HIS A 14 0.14 -12.73 15.71
N GLU A 15 0.33 -12.06 14.58
CA GLU A 15 -0.63 -11.13 13.98
C GLU A 15 -1.35 -11.82 12.81
N TYR A 16 -2.66 -11.65 12.77
CA TYR A 16 -3.46 -12.05 11.64
C TYR A 16 -4.75 -11.24 11.51
N ASP A 17 -5.24 -11.14 10.27
CA ASP A 17 -6.56 -10.64 9.92
C ASP A 17 -7.26 -11.67 9.03
N VAL A 18 -8.59 -11.70 9.08
CA VAL A 18 -9.41 -12.74 8.46
C VAL A 18 -10.51 -12.09 7.65
N ASP A 19 -10.69 -12.59 6.44
CA ASP A 19 -11.89 -12.39 5.64
C ASP A 19 -12.37 -13.74 5.08
N HIS A 20 -13.44 -13.75 4.30
CA HIS A 20 -14.07 -14.97 3.81
C HIS A 20 -14.62 -14.80 2.40
N LEU A 21 -14.52 -15.89 1.63
CA LEU A 21 -15.12 -16.01 0.31
C LEU A 21 -15.36 -17.50 0.04
N ASP A 22 -16.49 -17.83 -0.58
CA ASP A 22 -16.84 -19.18 -1.03
C ASP A 22 -16.61 -20.28 0.04
N GLY A 23 -17.11 -20.01 1.26
CA GLY A 23 -17.04 -20.97 2.37
C GLY A 23 -15.64 -21.21 2.94
N ARG A 24 -14.64 -20.36 2.62
CA ARG A 24 -13.28 -20.41 3.16
C ARG A 24 -12.95 -19.14 3.93
N PHE A 25 -12.06 -19.27 4.91
CA PHE A 25 -11.36 -18.12 5.48
C PHE A 25 -10.09 -17.84 4.70
N TYR A 26 -9.82 -16.56 4.48
CA TYR A 26 -8.58 -16.01 3.95
C TYR A 26 -7.90 -15.24 5.08
N ILE A 27 -6.69 -15.65 5.43
CA ILE A 27 -5.98 -15.22 6.62
C ILE A 27 -4.67 -14.59 6.18
N ARG A 28 -4.56 -13.28 6.29
CA ARG A 28 -3.28 -12.60 6.18
C ARG A 28 -2.57 -12.73 7.51
N THR A 29 -1.35 -13.25 7.52
CA THR A 29 -0.66 -13.62 8.77
C THR A 29 0.84 -13.44 8.72
N ASN A 30 1.45 -13.12 9.87
CA ASN A 30 2.90 -13.14 10.04
C ASN A 30 3.48 -14.51 10.47
N TRP A 31 2.65 -15.56 10.54
CA TRP A 31 3.10 -16.90 10.93
C TRP A 31 4.16 -17.41 9.95
N GLU A 32 5.41 -17.51 10.41
CA GLU A 32 6.61 -17.85 9.62
C GLU A 32 6.84 -16.92 8.42
N ALA A 33 6.36 -15.68 8.51
CA ALA A 33 6.32 -14.73 7.39
C ALA A 33 6.40 -13.28 7.91
N LYS A 34 7.61 -12.74 8.09
CA LYS A 34 7.80 -11.38 8.63
C LYS A 34 7.05 -10.30 7.85
N ASP A 35 7.13 -10.36 6.52
CA ASP A 35 6.41 -9.45 5.60
C ASP A 35 4.97 -9.87 5.29
N PHE A 36 4.43 -10.78 6.10
CA PHE A 36 3.12 -11.40 5.98
C PHE A 36 2.93 -12.23 4.69
N ARG A 37 1.99 -13.17 4.77
CA ARG A 37 1.51 -13.98 3.65
C ARG A 37 0.00 -14.08 3.71
N LEU A 38 -0.64 -14.38 2.59
CA LEU A 38 -2.06 -14.73 2.56
C LEU A 38 -2.19 -16.25 2.50
N MET A 39 -2.99 -16.80 3.38
CA MET A 39 -3.33 -18.22 3.40
C MET A 39 -4.85 -18.40 3.38
N SER A 40 -5.34 -19.59 3.03
CA SER A 40 -6.75 -19.92 3.13
C SER A 40 -6.98 -21.28 3.79
N VAL A 41 -8.13 -21.44 4.44
CA VAL A 41 -8.49 -22.66 5.17
C VAL A 41 -10.02 -22.81 5.25
N ALA A 42 -10.51 -24.05 5.38
CA ALA A 42 -11.92 -24.25 5.72
C ALA A 42 -12.18 -23.77 7.17
N PRO A 43 -13.34 -23.17 7.49
CA PRO A 43 -13.62 -22.69 8.84
C PRO A 43 -13.46 -23.76 9.94
N SER A 44 -13.83 -25.01 9.66
CA SER A 44 -13.68 -26.13 10.61
C SER A 44 -12.23 -26.53 10.89
N GLU A 45 -11.28 -26.10 10.05
CA GLU A 45 -9.86 -26.44 10.12
C GLU A 45 -9.00 -25.24 10.53
N SER A 46 -9.59 -24.07 10.80
CA SER A 46 -8.85 -22.82 11.00
C SER A 46 -7.90 -22.86 12.19
N ALA A 47 -8.18 -23.65 13.21
CA ALA A 47 -7.34 -23.81 14.39
C ALA A 47 -6.03 -24.60 14.13
N ASP A 48 -5.93 -25.33 13.01
CA ASP A 48 -4.74 -26.10 12.63
C ASP A 48 -4.00 -25.41 11.47
N LYS A 49 -2.97 -24.62 11.80
CA LYS A 49 -2.15 -23.88 10.83
C LYS A 49 -1.50 -24.79 9.78
N SER A 50 -1.30 -26.09 10.07
CA SER A 50 -0.76 -27.05 9.09
C SER A 50 -1.72 -27.36 7.93
N LYS A 51 -3.01 -27.06 8.09
CA LYS A 51 -4.04 -27.17 7.05
C LYS A 51 -4.15 -25.94 6.17
N TRP A 52 -3.49 -24.84 6.55
CA TRP A 52 -3.60 -23.59 5.84
C TRP A 52 -2.86 -23.68 4.49
N ARG A 53 -3.55 -23.30 3.43
CA ARG A 53 -3.04 -23.30 2.06
C ARG A 53 -2.49 -21.91 1.74
N VAL A 54 -1.26 -21.80 1.25
CA VAL A 54 -0.70 -20.51 0.80
C VAL A 54 -1.43 -20.05 -0.47
N GLU A 55 -1.92 -18.80 -0.46
CA GLU A 55 -2.48 -18.10 -1.63
C GLU A 55 -1.51 -17.05 -2.17
N ILE A 56 -0.93 -16.24 -1.28
CA ILE A 56 0.15 -15.31 -1.61
C ILE A 56 1.32 -15.63 -0.69
N PRO A 57 2.46 -16.12 -1.20
CA PRO A 57 3.63 -16.38 -0.36
C PRO A 57 4.22 -15.07 0.17
N ALA A 58 4.91 -15.17 1.32
CA ALA A 58 5.74 -14.09 1.80
C ALA A 58 6.87 -13.81 0.80
N ARG A 59 7.21 -12.54 0.65
CA ARG A 59 8.32 -12.09 -0.20
C ARG A 59 9.14 -11.07 0.58
N ASP A 60 10.43 -11.32 0.70
CA ASP A 60 11.34 -10.46 1.46
C ASP A 60 11.31 -9.03 0.93
N GLY A 61 11.11 -8.06 1.82
CA GLY A 61 11.02 -6.63 1.49
C GLY A 61 9.73 -6.23 0.78
N VAL A 62 8.72 -7.13 0.72
CA VAL A 62 7.40 -6.85 0.17
C VAL A 62 6.33 -7.12 1.22
N LEU A 63 6.00 -6.09 1.99
CA LEU A 63 4.97 -6.16 3.01
C LEU A 63 3.58 -6.34 2.37
N LEU A 64 2.94 -7.47 2.62
CA LEU A 64 1.51 -7.62 2.38
C LEU A 64 0.77 -6.83 3.47
N ARG A 65 0.14 -5.72 3.09
CA ARG A 65 -0.57 -4.80 4.01
C ARG A 65 -2.02 -5.19 4.22
N GLY A 66 -2.64 -5.81 3.23
CA GLY A 66 -4.05 -6.19 3.24
C GLY A 66 -4.46 -6.79 1.91
N PHE A 67 -5.72 -7.16 1.79
CA PHE A 67 -6.28 -7.75 0.57
C PHE A 67 -7.78 -7.45 0.46
N GLU A 68 -8.35 -7.64 -0.74
CA GLU A 68 -9.78 -7.58 -1.04
C GLU A 68 -10.15 -8.81 -1.88
N LEU A 69 -11.28 -9.43 -1.57
CA LEU A 69 -11.77 -10.63 -2.22
C LEU A 69 -12.91 -10.29 -3.18
N PHE A 70 -12.81 -10.76 -4.41
CA PHE A 70 -13.87 -10.77 -5.42
C PHE A 70 -14.09 -12.21 -5.88
N GLU A 71 -15.23 -12.49 -6.51
CA GLU A 71 -15.55 -13.84 -7.01
C GLU A 71 -14.53 -14.36 -8.02
N ASP A 72 -14.04 -13.47 -8.90
CA ASP A 72 -13.06 -13.77 -9.95
C ASP A 72 -11.63 -13.29 -9.63
N TYR A 73 -11.48 -12.40 -8.65
CA TYR A 73 -10.20 -11.73 -8.36
C TYR A 73 -9.83 -11.70 -6.88
N LEU A 74 -8.54 -11.59 -6.63
CA LEU A 74 -7.94 -11.25 -5.35
C LEU A 74 -7.07 -10.02 -5.56
N VAL A 75 -7.32 -8.95 -4.81
CA VAL A 75 -6.47 -7.75 -4.87
C VAL A 75 -5.61 -7.71 -3.62
N ALA A 76 -4.29 -7.71 -3.81
CA ALA A 76 -3.32 -7.54 -2.73
C ALA A 76 -2.90 -6.08 -2.62
N SER A 77 -2.96 -5.54 -1.39
CA SER A 77 -2.35 -4.26 -1.04
C SER A 77 -0.95 -4.52 -0.52
N GLU A 78 0.05 -4.07 -1.26
CA GLU A 78 1.46 -4.42 -1.02
C GLU A 78 2.28 -3.14 -0.84
N ARG A 79 3.36 -3.23 -0.07
CA ARG A 79 4.41 -2.23 -0.09
C ARG A 79 5.73 -2.86 -0.46
N GLN A 80 6.38 -2.30 -1.45
CA GLN A 80 7.72 -2.66 -1.85
C GLN A 80 8.54 -1.41 -2.10
N ASN A 81 9.77 -1.39 -1.61
CA ASN A 81 10.68 -0.26 -1.78
C ASN A 81 9.98 1.07 -1.49
N GLY A 82 9.38 1.26 -0.32
CA GLY A 82 8.72 2.50 0.10
C GLY A 82 7.42 2.87 -0.63
N ILE A 83 6.98 2.14 -1.66
CA ILE A 83 5.76 2.45 -2.41
C ILE A 83 4.66 1.47 -2.07
N ALA A 84 3.54 2.02 -1.60
CA ALA A 84 2.30 1.33 -1.36
C ALA A 84 1.49 1.25 -2.67
N GLY A 85 1.34 0.04 -3.19
CA GLY A 85 0.67 -0.26 -4.46
C GLY A 85 -0.32 -1.40 -4.33
N LEU A 86 -1.00 -1.70 -5.44
CA LEU A 86 -1.99 -2.77 -5.54
C LEU A 86 -1.60 -3.75 -6.63
N ARG A 87 -1.84 -5.04 -6.38
CA ARG A 87 -1.64 -6.12 -7.33
C ARG A 87 -2.91 -6.94 -7.45
N VAL A 88 -3.43 -7.06 -8.67
CA VAL A 88 -4.61 -7.88 -8.98
C VAL A 88 -4.13 -9.28 -9.32
N LEU A 89 -4.81 -10.28 -8.79
CA LEU A 89 -4.63 -11.71 -9.05
C LEU A 89 -5.97 -12.27 -9.51
N LYS A 90 -5.97 -13.17 -10.49
CA LYS A 90 -7.18 -13.87 -10.91
C LYS A 90 -7.25 -15.22 -10.20
N TRP A 91 -8.45 -15.68 -9.83
CA TRP A 91 -8.58 -17.05 -9.35
C TRP A 91 -8.39 -18.04 -10.49
N GLY A 92 -7.47 -18.98 -10.30
CA GLY A 92 -7.25 -20.11 -11.18
C GLY A 92 -8.11 -21.32 -10.80
N ARG A 93 -7.79 -22.48 -11.40
CA ARG A 93 -8.49 -23.74 -11.11
C ARG A 93 -8.39 -24.11 -9.63
N GLY A 94 -9.52 -24.52 -9.05
CA GLY A 94 -9.59 -24.95 -7.65
C GLY A 94 -9.55 -23.80 -6.63
N GLY A 95 -9.90 -22.57 -7.06
CA GLY A 95 -10.00 -21.40 -6.20
C GLY A 95 -8.66 -20.97 -5.61
N ARG A 96 -7.57 -21.09 -6.39
CA ARG A 96 -6.22 -20.66 -6.00
C ARG A 96 -5.87 -19.38 -6.73
N ALA A 97 -5.22 -18.44 -6.04
CA ALA A 97 -4.72 -17.25 -6.71
C ALA A 97 -3.67 -17.64 -7.76
N ASP A 98 -3.90 -17.27 -9.02
CA ASP A 98 -2.92 -17.44 -10.08
C ASP A 98 -1.92 -16.28 -10.05
N ALA A 99 -0.76 -16.55 -9.46
CA ALA A 99 0.31 -15.56 -9.32
C ALA A 99 0.92 -15.15 -10.68
N GLU A 100 0.87 -16.02 -11.69
CA GLU A 100 1.42 -15.74 -13.02
C GLU A 100 0.44 -14.91 -13.89
N ALA A 101 -0.86 -15.05 -13.66
CA ALA A 101 -1.89 -14.23 -14.30
C ALA A 101 -2.07 -12.85 -13.63
N GLY A 102 -1.42 -12.59 -12.50
CA GLY A 102 -1.53 -11.34 -11.76
C GLY A 102 -0.82 -10.16 -12.43
N HIS A 103 -1.24 -8.94 -12.10
CA HIS A 103 -0.59 -7.71 -12.56
C HIS A 103 -0.63 -6.61 -11.50
N ALA A 104 0.42 -5.78 -11.48
CA ALA A 104 0.42 -4.57 -10.67
C ALA A 104 -0.45 -3.49 -11.32
N ILE A 105 -1.18 -2.72 -10.51
CA ILE A 105 -1.88 -1.53 -10.99
C ILE A 105 -0.85 -0.40 -11.10
N ALA A 106 -0.41 -0.12 -12.32
CA ALA A 106 0.55 0.93 -12.60
C ALA A 106 -0.07 2.33 -12.37
N MET A 107 0.70 3.21 -11.76
CA MET A 107 0.39 4.62 -11.60
C MET A 107 1.39 5.45 -12.39
N ASP A 108 0.94 6.62 -12.84
CA ASP A 108 1.71 7.44 -13.78
C ASP A 108 2.91 8.12 -13.08
N GLU A 109 2.80 8.36 -11.78
CA GLU A 109 3.84 8.95 -10.96
C GLU A 109 4.72 7.86 -10.32
N PRO A 110 6.06 8.04 -10.23
CA PRO A 110 6.97 7.05 -9.64
C PRO A 110 6.91 6.99 -8.12
N VAL A 111 6.33 8.02 -7.48
CA VAL A 111 6.18 8.16 -6.04
C VAL A 111 4.74 8.47 -5.74
N TYR A 112 4.04 7.52 -5.15
CA TYR A 112 2.61 7.62 -4.92
C TYR A 112 2.20 6.76 -3.73
N PHE A 113 0.92 6.87 -3.41
CA PHE A 113 0.22 5.96 -2.52
C PHE A 113 -1.06 5.49 -3.19
N ALA A 114 -1.21 4.18 -3.32
CA ALA A 114 -2.46 3.54 -3.73
C ALA A 114 -2.93 2.57 -2.63
N THR A 115 -4.23 2.56 -2.39
CA THR A 115 -4.87 1.66 -1.43
C THR A 115 -6.24 1.22 -1.91
N ILE A 116 -6.69 0.07 -1.43
CA ILE A 116 -8.04 -0.45 -1.64
C ILE A 116 -9.04 0.57 -1.06
N GLY A 117 -10.09 0.86 -1.83
CA GLY A 117 -11.22 1.70 -1.45
C GLY A 117 -12.35 0.88 -0.83
N THR A 118 -13.60 1.29 -1.07
CA THR A 118 -14.78 0.53 -0.62
C THR A 118 -15.34 -0.30 -1.76
N ASN A 119 -15.38 -1.62 -1.59
CA ASN A 119 -15.85 -2.61 -2.58
C ASN A 119 -16.90 -3.55 -1.96
N PRO A 120 -18.18 -3.16 -1.91
CA PRO A 120 -19.21 -3.99 -1.26
C PRO A 120 -19.72 -5.14 -2.14
N GLU A 121 -19.49 -5.07 -3.47
CA GLU A 121 -20.01 -6.03 -4.44
C GLU A 121 -18.92 -7.05 -4.81
N VAL A 122 -19.00 -8.24 -4.24
CA VAL A 122 -18.01 -9.31 -4.45
C VAL A 122 -17.95 -9.82 -5.89
N GLU A 123 -19.07 -9.75 -6.63
CA GLU A 123 -19.19 -10.20 -8.03
C GLU A 123 -18.62 -9.17 -9.04
N SER A 124 -18.12 -8.03 -8.55
CA SER A 124 -17.63 -6.95 -9.40
C SER A 124 -16.29 -7.29 -10.08
N SER A 125 -16.17 -6.97 -11.38
CA SER A 125 -14.87 -6.92 -12.07
C SER A 125 -14.14 -5.58 -11.88
N THR A 126 -14.79 -4.61 -11.23
CA THR A 126 -14.26 -3.27 -10.97
C THR A 126 -13.80 -3.14 -9.53
N LEU A 127 -12.52 -2.80 -9.35
CA LEU A 127 -11.94 -2.40 -8.09
C LEU A 127 -12.05 -0.89 -7.91
N ARG A 128 -12.69 -0.45 -6.83
CA ARG A 128 -12.53 0.92 -6.34
C ARG A 128 -11.26 1.03 -5.51
N LEU A 129 -10.38 1.93 -5.92
CA LEU A 129 -9.15 2.27 -5.21
C LEU A 129 -9.10 3.77 -4.87
N GLN A 130 -8.25 4.10 -3.90
CA GLN A 130 -7.85 5.48 -3.59
C GLN A 130 -6.40 5.68 -4.03
N TYR A 131 -6.14 6.83 -4.66
CA TYR A 131 -4.84 7.21 -5.17
C TYR A 131 -4.48 8.63 -4.73
N THR A 132 -3.21 8.86 -4.41
CA THR A 132 -2.64 10.20 -4.20
C THR A 132 -1.14 10.16 -4.41
N SER A 133 -0.53 11.32 -4.61
CA SER A 133 0.92 11.54 -4.53
C SER A 133 1.18 12.86 -3.82
N MET A 134 2.43 13.27 -3.64
CA MET A 134 2.71 14.61 -3.08
C MET A 134 2.26 15.76 -3.99
N THR A 135 1.94 15.48 -5.26
CA THR A 135 1.49 16.45 -6.27
C THR A 135 0.04 16.21 -6.72
N THR A 136 -0.51 15.02 -6.49
CA THR A 136 -1.87 14.65 -6.89
C THR A 136 -2.81 14.51 -5.69
N PRO A 137 -3.85 15.36 -5.56
CA PRO A 137 -4.88 15.22 -4.53
C PRO A 137 -5.56 13.85 -4.53
N TRP A 138 -6.13 13.47 -3.39
CA TRP A 138 -6.83 12.20 -3.25
C TRP A 138 -7.87 11.99 -4.34
N SER A 139 -7.77 10.86 -5.02
CA SER A 139 -8.61 10.48 -6.13
C SER A 139 -9.26 9.12 -5.87
N THR A 140 -10.58 9.03 -6.08
CA THR A 140 -11.30 7.76 -6.17
C THR A 140 -11.28 7.31 -7.62
N ILE A 141 -10.77 6.12 -7.86
CA ILE A 141 -10.63 5.54 -9.19
C ILE A 141 -11.35 4.19 -9.19
N ASP A 142 -12.17 3.98 -10.21
CA ASP A 142 -12.69 2.66 -10.57
C ASP A 142 -11.71 2.05 -11.58
N TYR A 143 -11.22 0.86 -11.28
CA TYR A 143 -10.26 0.11 -12.10
C TYR A 143 -10.89 -1.19 -12.55
N ASP A 144 -11.06 -1.37 -13.86
CA ASP A 144 -11.51 -2.65 -14.41
C ASP A 144 -10.35 -3.66 -14.38
N MET A 145 -10.52 -4.74 -13.61
CA MET A 145 -9.46 -5.70 -13.31
C MET A 145 -9.09 -6.60 -14.49
N GLU A 146 -9.90 -6.64 -15.56
CA GLU A 146 -9.64 -7.43 -16.77
C GLU A 146 -8.98 -6.56 -17.85
N THR A 147 -9.64 -5.47 -18.23
CA THR A 147 -9.21 -4.54 -19.30
C THR A 147 -8.13 -3.57 -18.84
N ARG A 148 -7.99 -3.37 -17.52
CA ARG A 148 -7.03 -2.45 -16.87
C ARG A 148 -7.34 -0.98 -17.10
N GLU A 149 -8.55 -0.67 -17.54
CA GLU A 149 -9.01 0.71 -17.73
C GLU A 149 -9.26 1.39 -16.37
N ARG A 150 -8.91 2.69 -16.28
CA ARG A 150 -9.07 3.53 -15.10
C ARG A 150 -10.11 4.60 -15.37
N VAL A 151 -11.13 4.71 -14.52
CA VAL A 151 -12.12 5.79 -14.56
C VAL A 151 -12.05 6.56 -13.26
N VAL A 152 -11.58 7.82 -13.32
CA VAL A 152 -11.57 8.71 -12.16
C VAL A 152 -13.01 9.10 -11.82
N LYS A 153 -13.46 8.77 -10.61
CA LYS A 153 -14.81 9.06 -10.11
C LYS A 153 -14.87 10.36 -9.33
N LYS A 154 -13.81 10.66 -8.60
CA LYS A 154 -13.69 11.85 -7.77
C LYS A 154 -12.24 12.24 -7.65
N VAL A 155 -11.97 13.53 -7.70
CA VAL A 155 -10.71 14.14 -7.25
C VAL A 155 -11.06 15.09 -6.12
N GLN A 156 -10.31 15.07 -5.02
CA GLN A 156 -10.45 16.03 -3.95
C GLN A 156 -10.16 17.44 -4.50
N ARG A 157 -11.17 18.30 -4.48
CA ARG A 157 -11.02 19.69 -4.88
C ARG A 157 -10.08 20.40 -3.90
N VAL A 158 -9.02 21.01 -4.43
CA VAL A 158 -8.17 21.97 -3.72
C VAL A 158 -8.72 23.36 -4.02
N LEU A 159 -8.89 24.20 -3.00
CA LEU A 159 -9.38 25.56 -3.16
C LEU A 159 -8.25 26.52 -3.54
N GLY A 160 -8.58 27.63 -4.22
CA GLY A 160 -7.61 28.60 -4.72
C GLY A 160 -7.06 28.21 -6.10
N ASP A 161 -5.84 28.64 -6.38
CA ASP A 161 -5.20 28.55 -7.71
C ASP A 161 -4.22 27.36 -7.79
N PHE A 162 -4.50 26.28 -7.04
CA PHE A 162 -3.65 25.09 -7.05
C PHE A 162 -3.61 24.47 -8.45
N ASP A 163 -2.39 24.31 -8.96
CA ASP A 163 -2.08 23.61 -10.19
C ASP A 163 -1.05 22.52 -9.89
N ALA A 164 -1.44 21.26 -10.07
CA ALA A 164 -0.57 20.11 -9.84
C ALA A 164 0.67 20.14 -10.74
N ASP A 165 0.54 20.68 -11.96
CA ASP A 165 1.63 20.75 -12.93
C ASP A 165 2.71 21.74 -12.53
N ALA A 166 2.45 22.59 -11.54
CA ALA A 166 3.42 23.55 -11.02
C ALA A 166 4.45 22.92 -10.07
N TYR A 167 4.23 21.67 -9.64
CA TYR A 167 5.06 20.97 -8.66
C TYR A 167 5.65 19.69 -9.26
N ALA A 168 6.81 19.28 -8.75
CA ALA A 168 7.45 18.02 -9.10
C ALA A 168 7.74 17.21 -7.84
N THR A 169 7.70 15.90 -8.00
CA THR A 169 8.11 14.93 -6.99
C THR A 169 9.38 14.22 -7.43
N GLU A 170 10.31 14.06 -6.50
CA GLU A 170 11.53 13.29 -6.69
C GLU A 170 11.65 12.23 -5.60
N ARG A 171 12.40 11.18 -5.91
CA ARG A 171 12.83 10.20 -4.93
C ARG A 171 14.32 9.99 -5.03
N VAL A 172 14.95 10.04 -3.87
CA VAL A 172 16.38 9.76 -3.73
C VAL A 172 16.59 8.68 -2.68
N MET A 173 17.73 7.99 -2.77
CA MET A 173 18.22 7.15 -1.70
C MET A 173 19.38 7.86 -1.01
N VAL A 174 19.40 7.85 0.32
CA VAL A 174 20.43 8.47 1.14
C VAL A 174 21.09 7.39 1.98
N THR A 175 22.39 7.22 1.82
CA THR A 175 23.19 6.27 2.61
C THR A 175 23.28 6.73 4.07
N ALA A 176 22.78 5.92 5.00
CA ALA A 176 22.90 6.14 6.44
C ALA A 176 24.31 5.82 6.95
N ARG A 177 24.59 6.15 8.21
CA ARG A 177 25.91 5.91 8.85
C ARG A 177 26.35 4.45 8.85
N ASP A 178 25.39 3.52 8.85
CA ASP A 178 25.63 2.08 8.82
C ASP A 178 25.61 1.49 7.40
N GLY A 179 25.54 2.35 6.36
CA GLY A 179 25.50 1.93 4.96
C GLY A 179 24.11 1.60 4.44
N THR A 180 23.07 1.66 5.27
CA THR A 180 21.69 1.39 4.82
C THR A 180 21.18 2.51 3.91
N GLU A 181 20.62 2.17 2.75
CA GLU A 181 19.97 3.12 1.85
C GLU A 181 18.59 3.52 2.39
N VAL A 182 18.42 4.78 2.79
CA VAL A 182 17.16 5.34 3.31
C VAL A 182 16.45 6.09 2.19
N PRO A 183 15.22 5.71 1.81
CA PRO A 183 14.47 6.47 0.82
C PRO A 183 14.06 7.84 1.35
N VAL A 184 14.06 8.84 0.46
CA VAL A 184 13.51 10.17 0.73
C VAL A 184 12.61 10.57 -0.42
N SER A 185 11.36 10.92 -0.09
CA SER A 185 10.42 11.52 -1.04
C SER A 185 10.47 13.03 -0.92
N ILE A 186 10.65 13.73 -2.03
CA ILE A 186 10.81 15.18 -2.08
C ILE A 186 9.73 15.78 -2.99
N VAL A 187 9.13 16.89 -2.57
CA VAL A 187 8.24 17.70 -3.42
C VAL A 187 8.67 19.17 -3.37
N HIS A 188 8.64 19.81 -4.53
CA HIS A 188 8.98 21.23 -4.67
C HIS A 188 8.29 21.84 -5.90
N ARG A 189 8.31 23.18 -5.98
CA ARG A 189 7.93 23.95 -7.18
C ARG A 189 8.87 23.68 -8.35
N LYS A 190 8.36 23.56 -9.57
CA LYS A 190 9.19 23.31 -10.77
C LYS A 190 10.07 24.50 -11.17
N ASP A 191 9.65 25.72 -10.86
CA ASP A 191 10.35 26.98 -11.20
C ASP A 191 11.39 27.41 -10.15
N LEU A 192 11.68 26.56 -9.17
CA LEU A 192 12.68 26.77 -8.14
C LEU A 192 14.09 26.84 -8.77
N ASP A 193 14.89 27.85 -8.42
CA ASP A 193 16.31 27.90 -8.82
C ASP A 193 17.12 26.85 -8.04
N ARG A 194 17.33 25.70 -8.67
CA ARG A 194 18.09 24.58 -8.09
C ARG A 194 19.61 24.79 -8.11
N SER A 195 20.12 25.90 -8.65
CA SER A 195 21.56 26.20 -8.61
C SER A 195 22.03 26.72 -7.25
N GLN A 196 21.09 27.09 -6.37
CA GLN A 196 21.37 27.59 -5.03
C GLN A 196 20.65 26.74 -3.96
N PRO A 197 21.14 26.71 -2.71
CA PRO A 197 20.41 26.09 -1.61
C PRO A 197 19.04 26.74 -1.40
N GLN A 198 18.03 25.92 -1.16
CA GLN A 198 16.65 26.35 -0.97
C GLN A 198 16.18 25.96 0.43
N PRO A 199 15.31 26.78 1.07
CA PRO A 199 14.78 26.43 2.38
C PRO A 199 14.07 25.08 2.31
N THR A 200 14.34 24.19 3.26
CA THR A 200 13.83 22.82 3.23
C THR A 200 13.20 22.45 4.56
N LEU A 201 11.98 21.92 4.52
CA LEU A 201 11.35 21.25 5.66
C LEU A 201 11.51 19.74 5.48
N LEU A 202 12.35 19.14 6.33
CA LEU A 202 12.51 17.69 6.42
C LEU A 202 11.61 17.13 7.52
N TYR A 203 10.75 16.18 7.14
CA TYR A 203 9.82 15.49 8.04
C TYR A 203 10.19 14.01 8.17
N ALA A 204 10.03 13.46 9.37
CA ALA A 204 10.16 12.04 9.67
C ALA A 204 9.30 11.66 10.88
N TYR A 205 8.89 10.39 10.96
CA TYR A 205 8.19 9.82 12.12
C TYR A 205 9.00 8.70 12.78
N GLY A 206 9.04 7.50 12.20
CA GLY A 206 9.99 6.44 12.60
C GLY A 206 9.63 5.70 13.89
N SER A 207 8.36 5.37 14.14
CA SER A 207 7.95 4.56 15.29
C SER A 207 6.72 3.69 14.98
N TYR A 208 6.53 2.63 15.78
CA TYR A 208 5.35 1.75 15.76
C TYR A 208 5.08 1.01 14.43
N GLY A 209 6.06 0.96 13.53
CA GLY A 209 5.86 0.49 12.17
C GLY A 209 4.97 1.43 11.33
N HIS A 210 4.65 2.61 11.83
CA HIS A 210 3.83 3.58 11.10
C HIS A 210 4.65 4.19 9.97
N SER A 211 4.17 4.00 8.75
CA SER A 211 4.88 4.43 7.56
C SER A 211 4.42 5.80 7.10
N MET A 212 5.33 6.61 6.60
CA MET A 212 5.07 7.96 6.13
C MET A 212 4.87 8.00 4.63
N ASP A 213 3.69 7.62 4.15
CA ASP A 213 3.41 7.59 2.73
C ASP A 213 3.46 8.98 2.06
N PRO A 214 3.99 9.09 0.82
CA PRO A 214 4.14 10.34 0.07
C PRO A 214 2.81 10.81 -0.53
N THR A 215 1.90 11.22 0.35
CA THR A 215 0.53 11.63 0.02
C THR A 215 0.40 13.14 -0.17
N PHE A 216 -0.69 13.59 -0.80
CA PHE A 216 -0.98 15.02 -0.96
C PHE A 216 -1.38 15.64 0.38
N SER A 217 -0.95 16.88 0.62
CA SER A 217 -1.43 17.68 1.75
C SER A 217 -1.45 19.15 1.38
N SER A 218 -2.65 19.75 1.39
CA SER A 218 -2.83 21.17 1.09
C SER A 218 -2.11 22.09 2.08
N VAL A 219 -1.83 21.62 3.29
CA VAL A 219 -1.10 22.37 4.33
C VAL A 219 0.32 22.69 3.88
N ARG A 220 0.90 21.89 2.97
CA ARG A 220 2.27 22.10 2.46
C ARG A 220 2.35 23.19 1.40
N LEU A 221 1.25 23.49 0.69
CA LEU A 221 1.25 24.43 -0.45
C LEU A 221 1.82 25.80 -0.08
N SER A 222 1.45 26.31 1.11
CA SER A 222 1.98 27.59 1.61
C SER A 222 3.50 27.64 1.65
N LEU A 223 4.17 26.54 2.04
CA LEU A 223 5.63 26.46 2.05
C LEU A 223 6.17 26.32 0.62
N LEU A 224 5.60 25.41 -0.17
CA LEU A 224 6.04 25.14 -1.54
C LEU A 224 5.98 26.41 -2.40
N ASP A 225 4.90 27.18 -2.31
CA ASP A 225 4.69 28.43 -3.05
C ASP A 225 5.63 29.55 -2.61
N ARG A 226 6.28 29.42 -1.45
CA ARG A 226 7.31 30.34 -0.94
C ARG A 226 8.73 29.84 -1.22
N GLY A 227 8.88 28.87 -2.12
CA GLY A 227 10.17 28.33 -2.52
C GLY A 227 10.76 27.32 -1.52
N PHE A 228 9.96 26.75 -0.62
CA PHE A 228 10.45 25.64 0.20
C PHE A 228 10.44 24.34 -0.58
N ILE A 229 11.40 23.49 -0.26
CA ILE A 229 11.37 22.06 -0.54
C ILE A 229 10.74 21.36 0.67
N TYR A 230 9.84 20.41 0.43
CA TYR A 230 9.34 19.51 1.48
C TYR A 230 9.86 18.11 1.22
N ALA A 231 10.44 17.48 2.24
CA ALA A 231 11.01 16.14 2.15
C ALA A 231 10.48 15.24 3.27
N ILE A 232 10.19 13.99 2.95
CA ILE A 232 9.87 12.93 3.89
C ILE A 232 11.03 11.95 3.89
N ALA A 233 11.75 11.84 5.01
CA ALA A 233 12.72 10.78 5.21
C ALA A 233 12.00 9.55 5.76
N HIS A 234 12.03 8.46 4.98
CA HIS A 234 11.41 7.17 5.30
C HIS A 234 12.33 6.36 6.22
N VAL A 235 12.63 6.92 7.39
CA VAL A 235 13.57 6.34 8.37
C VAL A 235 13.07 5.00 8.93
N ARG A 236 14.00 4.20 9.48
CA ARG A 236 13.67 2.98 10.24
C ARG A 236 12.71 3.28 11.39
N GLY A 237 12.01 2.25 11.84
CA GLY A 237 10.90 2.36 12.78
C GLY A 237 9.53 2.49 12.10
N GLY A 238 9.50 2.81 10.80
CA GLY A 238 8.36 2.60 9.92
C GLY A 238 8.44 1.25 9.18
N GLN A 239 7.57 1.01 8.21
CA GLN A 239 7.51 -0.24 7.42
C GLN A 239 7.67 0.02 5.92
N GLU A 240 8.36 1.10 5.55
CA GLU A 240 8.52 1.52 4.16
C GLU A 240 9.27 0.47 3.33
N MET A 241 10.28 -0.17 3.90
CA MET A 241 11.08 -1.22 3.25
C MET A 241 10.67 -2.65 3.64
N GLY A 242 9.43 -2.82 4.13
CA GLY A 242 8.97 -4.08 4.72
C GLY A 242 8.95 -4.05 6.24
N ARG A 243 8.48 -5.11 6.86
CA ARG A 243 8.37 -5.25 8.33
C ARG A 243 9.72 -5.24 9.02
N GLY A 244 10.78 -5.73 8.36
CA GLY A 244 12.15 -5.62 8.86
C GLY A 244 12.62 -4.19 9.08
N TRP A 245 12.08 -3.22 8.35
CA TRP A 245 12.40 -1.80 8.54
C TRP A 245 11.98 -1.24 9.91
N TYR A 246 11.05 -1.93 10.58
CA TYR A 246 10.55 -1.61 11.91
C TYR A 246 11.21 -2.46 12.99
N GLU A 247 11.35 -3.76 12.75
CA GLU A 247 11.73 -4.74 13.79
C GLU A 247 13.25 -4.93 13.96
N ASP A 248 14.05 -4.53 12.97
CA ASP A 248 15.53 -4.67 12.97
C ASP A 248 16.25 -3.34 13.28
#